data_AF-A0A2W4W9N5-F1
#
_entry.id   AF-A0A2W4W9N5-F1
#
_cell.length_a   1.000
_cell.length_b   1.000
_cell.length_c   1.000
_cell.angle_alpha   90.00
_cell.angle_beta   90.00
_cell.angle_gamma   90.00
#
_symmetry.space_group_name_H-M   'P 1'
#
loop_
_entity.id
_entity.type
_entity.pdbx_description
1 polymer ?
#
loop_
_entity_poly.entity_id
_entity_poly.type
_entity_poly.pdbx_seq_one_letter_code
_entity_poly.pdbx_strand_id
1 'polypeptide(L)'
;MFKSKIFQYCAIAVAVVATSGAIVSSTASLQSQSSPQAQTKVKTQEQLASPDKFAELPDSADKLSELPNSPDMPSGKVLKQLNLTPEQLQKLKAVRDRDQTSLRDLAQQSRQANKELRDLLAGTESSDVIRTKHTQVLNLQQELQKQHFERMLAMREILTPQQRSQLNEMMQKNRSRMRDGLKDRIQNRMEKRIENFRDRSSL
;
A
#
# COMPACT_ATOMS: atom_id res chain seq x y z
N MET A 1 35.84 19.25 -8.02
CA MET A 1 35.68 19.77 -6.65
C MET A 1 34.63 20.88 -6.64
N PHE A 2 33.35 20.57 -6.38
CA PHE A 2 32.38 21.59 -5.98
C PHE A 2 31.42 21.01 -4.95
N LYS A 3 31.12 21.85 -3.95
CA LYS A 3 30.78 21.51 -2.56
C LYS A 3 29.33 21.06 -2.40
N SER A 4 29.17 20.12 -1.48
CA SER A 4 27.96 19.72 -0.75
C SER A 4 27.00 20.89 -0.44
N LYS A 5 25.69 20.65 -0.61
CA LYS A 5 24.63 21.37 0.11
C LYS A 5 23.67 20.34 0.70
N ILE A 6 23.90 20.10 1.99
CA ILE A 6 23.09 19.36 2.94
C ILE A 6 21.87 20.20 3.33
N PHE A 7 20.71 19.54 3.36
CA PHE A 7 19.51 19.78 4.17
C PHE A 7 19.14 21.21 4.60
N GLN A 8 17.94 21.65 4.20
CA GLN A 8 17.16 22.61 4.98
C GLN A 8 15.74 22.07 5.17
N TYR A 9 15.47 21.62 6.40
CA TYR A 9 14.15 21.34 6.93
C TYR A 9 13.40 22.67 7.13
N CYS A 10 12.21 22.82 6.53
CA CYS A 10 11.30 23.92 6.85
C CYS A 10 10.62 23.65 8.19
N ALA A 11 11.04 24.34 9.24
CA ALA A 11 10.24 24.56 10.43
C ALA A 11 9.16 25.60 10.12
N ILE A 12 7.89 25.18 10.11
CA ILE A 12 6.77 26.13 10.12
C ILE A 12 6.35 26.31 11.57
N ALA A 13 6.84 27.39 12.18
CA ALA A 13 6.26 27.96 13.39
C ALA A 13 5.14 28.90 12.96
N VAL A 14 3.90 28.64 13.39
CA VAL A 14 2.84 29.66 13.42
C VAL A 14 2.43 29.85 14.87
N ALA A 15 2.74 31.03 15.36
CA ALA A 15 2.39 31.54 16.68
C ALA A 15 0.90 31.91 16.74
N VAL A 16 0.35 31.71 17.93
CA VAL A 16 -1.00 32.04 18.40
C VAL A 16 -1.20 33.55 18.47
N VAL A 17 -2.36 34.05 18.05
CA VAL A 17 -2.93 35.31 18.56
C VAL A 17 -4.37 35.06 19.01
N ALA A 18 -4.61 35.39 20.28
CA ALA A 18 -5.85 35.22 21.02
C ALA A 18 -6.79 36.42 20.83
N THR A 19 -8.10 36.16 20.79
CA THR A 19 -9.14 37.12 21.23
C THR A 19 -10.35 36.36 21.81
N SER A 20 -10.37 36.30 23.14
CA SER A 20 -11.51 36.50 24.06
C SER A 20 -12.87 35.82 23.83
N GLY A 21 -13.30 35.06 24.85
CA GLY A 21 -14.59 35.31 25.51
C GLY A 21 -15.60 34.17 25.58
N ALA A 22 -15.55 33.36 26.65
CA ALA A 22 -16.68 33.04 27.55
C ALA A 22 -16.32 31.84 28.44
N ILE A 23 -16.12 32.12 29.73
CA ILE A 23 -15.95 31.14 30.80
C ILE A 23 -17.36 30.87 31.34
N VAL A 24 -17.84 29.62 31.30
CA VAL A 24 -18.94 29.16 32.16
C VAL A 24 -18.38 28.09 33.07
N SER A 25 -18.15 28.49 34.31
CA SER A 25 -17.79 27.61 35.42
C SER A 25 -19.10 27.12 36.05
N SER A 26 -19.36 25.81 36.02
CA SER A 26 -20.34 25.20 36.93
C SER A 26 -19.58 24.41 37.98
N THR A 27 -19.49 25.01 39.16
CA THR A 27 -19.13 24.36 40.42
C THR A 27 -20.36 23.65 40.99
N ALA A 28 -20.27 22.35 41.22
CA ALA A 28 -21.16 21.67 42.15
C ALA A 28 -20.36 20.60 42.91
N SER A 29 -20.30 20.78 44.22
CA SER A 29 -19.57 19.98 45.19
C SER A 29 -20.35 18.73 45.63
N LEU A 30 -19.60 17.66 45.91
CA LEU A 30 -19.71 16.68 47.01
C LEU A 30 -21.06 16.01 47.34
N GLN A 31 -21.10 14.66 47.34
CA GLN A 31 -21.15 13.79 48.54
C GLN A 31 -21.75 12.38 48.25
N SER A 32 -20.88 11.37 48.35
CA SER A 32 -21.00 9.99 48.90
C SER A 32 -22.08 8.93 48.53
N GLN A 33 -21.57 7.68 48.55
CA GLN A 33 -22.19 6.32 48.72
C GLN A 33 -22.64 5.63 47.41
N SER A 34 -22.40 4.33 47.14
CA SER A 34 -21.78 3.18 47.82
C SER A 34 -21.55 2.04 46.78
N SER A 35 -20.57 1.16 47.00
CA SER A 35 -20.18 0.00 46.14
C SER A 35 -21.17 -1.20 46.26
N PRO A 36 -21.08 -2.31 45.47
CA PRO A 36 -19.94 -3.25 45.50
C PRO A 36 -19.48 -3.92 44.17
N GLN A 37 -18.21 -4.31 44.23
CA GLN A 37 -17.37 -5.29 43.51
C GLN A 37 -17.97 -6.25 42.46
N ALA A 38 -17.21 -6.45 41.37
CA ALA A 38 -17.00 -7.77 40.76
C ALA A 38 -15.56 -7.91 40.24
N GLN A 39 -14.80 -8.81 40.87
CA GLN A 39 -13.47 -9.26 40.46
C GLN A 39 -13.59 -10.28 39.32
N THR A 40 -12.77 -10.18 38.28
CA THR A 40 -12.43 -11.34 37.42
C THR A 40 -10.94 -11.31 37.03
N LYS A 41 -10.14 -11.88 37.94
CA LYS A 41 -9.08 -12.88 37.71
C LYS A 41 -8.40 -12.88 36.32
N VAL A 42 -7.24 -12.23 36.22
CA VAL A 42 -6.22 -12.53 35.21
C VAL A 42 -5.62 -13.90 35.53
N LYS A 43 -5.89 -14.90 34.69
CA LYS A 43 -5.22 -16.20 34.73
C LYS A 43 -4.15 -16.21 33.64
N THR A 44 -2.91 -16.00 34.06
CA THR A 44 -1.72 -16.40 33.30
C THR A 44 -1.82 -17.89 33.04
N GLN A 45 -1.80 -18.29 31.76
CA GLN A 45 -1.65 -19.69 31.39
C GLN A 45 -0.44 -19.79 30.47
N GLU A 46 0.66 -20.25 31.07
CA GLU A 46 1.71 -21.00 30.40
C GLU A 46 1.10 -22.04 29.47
N GLN A 47 1.50 -22.01 28.21
CA GLN A 47 1.49 -23.22 27.40
C GLN A 47 2.65 -23.15 26.40
N LEU A 48 3.85 -23.41 26.91
CA LEU A 48 4.97 -23.92 26.13
C LEU A 48 4.88 -25.45 26.16
N ALA A 49 4.69 -26.08 24.99
CA ALA A 49 5.17 -27.41 24.59
C ALA A 49 4.19 -28.12 23.63
N SER A 50 4.45 -28.01 22.34
CA SER A 50 4.13 -29.03 21.31
C SER A 50 5.09 -28.81 20.14
N PRO A 51 6.09 -29.68 19.90
CA PRO A 51 7.10 -29.46 18.87
C PRO A 51 6.67 -29.88 17.44
N ASP A 52 5.45 -30.37 17.23
CA ASP A 52 5.03 -30.94 15.93
C ASP A 52 4.08 -30.07 15.09
N LYS A 53 4.04 -28.75 15.32
CA LYS A 53 3.16 -27.83 14.56
C LYS A 53 3.91 -26.90 13.61
N PHE A 54 4.96 -27.43 12.95
CA PHE A 54 5.63 -26.74 11.84
C PHE A 54 5.22 -27.28 10.46
N ALA A 55 4.37 -28.32 10.40
CA ALA A 55 4.01 -29.04 9.17
C ALA A 55 2.76 -28.54 8.44
N GLU A 56 1.95 -27.66 9.03
CA GLU A 56 0.91 -26.94 8.29
C GLU A 56 1.35 -25.50 8.12
N LEU A 57 2.09 -25.23 7.04
CA LEU A 57 2.16 -23.90 6.46
C LEU A 57 0.71 -23.50 6.13
N PRO A 58 0.07 -22.56 6.84
CA PRO A 58 -1.23 -22.07 6.41
C PRO A 58 -1.07 -21.46 5.01
N ASP A 59 -2.14 -21.52 4.22
CA ASP A 59 -2.35 -20.95 2.87
C ASP A 59 -2.06 -19.43 2.80
N SER A 60 -0.83 -19.06 3.16
CA SER A 60 -0.34 -17.69 3.29
C SER A 60 -0.22 -17.05 1.91
N ALA A 61 -0.21 -17.87 0.85
CA ALA A 61 -0.33 -17.45 -0.53
C ALA A 61 -1.71 -16.85 -0.85
N ASP A 62 -2.79 -17.39 -0.26
CA ASP A 62 -4.13 -16.86 -0.49
C ASP A 62 -4.36 -15.53 0.24
N LYS A 63 -3.80 -15.33 1.45
CA LYS A 63 -3.93 -14.03 2.16
C LYS A 63 -3.14 -12.88 1.52
N LEU A 64 -2.08 -13.17 0.77
CA LEU A 64 -1.35 -12.15 -0.02
C LEU A 64 -2.15 -11.65 -1.24
N SER A 65 -3.25 -12.34 -1.61
CA SER A 65 -4.12 -11.99 -2.74
C SER A 65 -5.19 -10.94 -2.41
N GLU A 66 -5.36 -10.61 -1.11
CA GLU A 66 -6.34 -9.64 -0.61
C GLU A 66 -5.75 -8.26 -0.30
N LEU A 67 -4.46 -8.03 -0.57
CA LEU A 67 -3.89 -6.69 -0.45
C LEU A 67 -4.70 -5.73 -1.34
N PRO A 68 -5.05 -4.52 -0.84
CA PRO A 68 -5.87 -3.58 -1.60
C PRO A 68 -5.23 -3.32 -2.95
N ASN A 69 -5.85 -3.92 -3.97
CA ASN A 69 -5.36 -3.94 -5.34
C ASN A 69 -5.29 -2.50 -5.84
N SER A 70 -4.07 -1.97 -6.02
CA SER A 70 -3.89 -0.77 -6.82
C SER A 70 -4.52 -1.05 -8.19
N PRO A 71 -5.40 -0.19 -8.73
CA PRO A 71 -6.10 -0.49 -9.97
C PRO A 71 -5.08 -0.68 -11.09
N ASP A 72 -4.88 -1.94 -11.49
CA ASP A 72 -4.04 -2.30 -12.64
C ASP A 72 -4.54 -1.52 -13.85
N MET A 73 -3.80 -0.50 -14.28
CA MET A 73 -4.13 0.18 -15.51
C MET A 73 -4.00 -0.80 -16.68
N PRO A 74 -5.02 -0.94 -17.53
CA PRO A 74 -4.93 -1.84 -18.67
C PRO A 74 -3.80 -1.39 -19.58
N SER A 75 -2.90 -2.32 -19.87
CA SER A 75 -1.77 -2.04 -20.75
C SER A 75 -2.26 -1.66 -22.14
N GLY A 76 -1.47 -0.88 -22.87
CA GLY A 76 -1.79 -0.54 -24.26
C GLY A 76 -1.95 -1.78 -25.16
N LYS A 77 -1.36 -2.93 -24.77
CA LYS A 77 -1.54 -4.21 -25.46
C LYS A 77 -2.96 -4.78 -25.24
N VAL A 78 -3.47 -4.70 -24.01
CA VAL A 78 -4.83 -5.16 -23.66
C VAL A 78 -5.87 -4.29 -24.37
N LEU A 79 -5.69 -2.97 -24.40
CA LEU A 79 -6.64 -2.07 -25.07
C LEU A 79 -6.74 -2.31 -26.58
N LYS A 80 -5.63 -2.69 -27.22
CA LYS A 80 -5.63 -3.03 -28.65
C LYS A 80 -6.46 -4.29 -28.98
N GLN A 81 -6.77 -5.14 -27.99
CA GLN A 81 -7.56 -6.36 -28.19
C GLN A 81 -9.09 -6.11 -28.12
N LEU A 82 -9.52 -4.88 -27.81
CA LEU A 82 -10.94 -4.51 -27.65
C LEU A 82 -11.65 -4.11 -28.96
N ASN A 83 -11.03 -4.36 -30.12
CA ASN A 83 -11.56 -3.97 -31.45
C ASN A 83 -12.07 -2.51 -31.46
N LEU A 84 -11.22 -1.59 -31.00
CA LEU A 84 -11.56 -0.18 -30.85
C LEU A 84 -11.78 0.49 -32.22
N THR A 85 -12.77 1.36 -32.31
CA THR A 85 -12.92 2.21 -33.51
C THR A 85 -11.78 3.24 -33.58
N PRO A 86 -11.47 3.79 -34.78
CA PRO A 86 -10.46 4.83 -34.92
C PRO A 86 -10.72 6.05 -34.01
N GLU A 87 -11.99 6.43 -33.86
CA GLU A 87 -12.41 7.54 -32.99
C GLU A 87 -12.16 7.22 -31.51
N GLN A 88 -12.53 6.01 -31.05
CA GLN A 88 -12.25 5.57 -29.69
C GLN A 88 -10.75 5.54 -29.40
N LEU A 89 -9.94 5.07 -30.37
CA LEU A 89 -8.49 5.05 -30.25
C LEU A 89 -7.91 6.46 -30.08
N GLN A 90 -8.40 7.43 -30.86
CA GLN A 90 -7.98 8.83 -30.76
C GLN A 90 -8.35 9.43 -29.40
N LYS A 91 -9.57 9.20 -28.91
CA LYS A 91 -10.02 9.65 -27.59
C LYS A 91 -9.19 9.04 -26.45
N LEU A 92 -8.92 7.74 -26.52
CA LEU A 92 -8.08 7.04 -25.53
C LEU A 92 -6.62 7.54 -25.56
N LYS A 93 -6.10 7.88 -26.74
CA LYS A 93 -4.79 8.49 -26.88
C LYS A 93 -4.76 9.88 -26.24
N ALA A 94 -5.77 10.72 -26.46
CA ALA A 94 -5.87 12.03 -25.82
C ALA A 94 -5.90 11.93 -24.28
N VAL A 95 -6.70 11.00 -23.74
CA VAL A 95 -6.72 10.71 -22.29
C VAL A 95 -5.35 10.29 -21.78
N ARG A 96 -4.65 9.42 -22.52
CA ARG A 96 -3.29 9.00 -22.16
C ARG A 96 -2.32 10.17 -22.14
N ASP A 97 -2.31 10.96 -23.21
CA ASP A 97 -1.31 12.01 -23.43
C ASP A 97 -1.49 13.15 -22.42
N ARG A 98 -2.74 13.48 -22.06
CA ARG A 98 -3.07 14.46 -21.01
C ARG A 98 -2.40 14.15 -19.67
N ASP A 99 -2.46 12.88 -19.25
CA ASP A 99 -2.03 12.47 -17.91
C ASP A 99 -0.61 11.85 -17.90
N GLN A 100 0.04 11.70 -19.07
CA GLN A 100 1.27 10.92 -19.18
C GLN A 100 2.43 11.51 -18.40
N THR A 101 2.61 12.84 -18.48
CA THR A 101 3.74 13.52 -17.82
C THR A 101 3.57 13.51 -16.31
N SER A 102 2.39 13.95 -15.81
CA SER A 102 2.10 13.99 -14.38
C SER A 102 2.19 12.60 -13.72
N LEU A 103 1.64 11.57 -14.35
CA LEU A 103 1.75 10.20 -13.85
C LEU A 103 3.20 9.70 -13.84
N ARG A 104 4.02 10.07 -14.84
CA ARG A 104 5.45 9.69 -14.86
C ARG A 104 6.21 10.35 -13.72
N ASP A 105 6.02 11.65 -13.54
CA ASP A 105 6.71 12.41 -12.51
C ASP A 105 6.32 11.92 -11.13
N LEU A 106 5.03 11.68 -10.89
CA LEU A 106 4.52 11.14 -9.63
C LEU A 106 5.04 9.72 -9.36
N ALA A 107 5.11 8.87 -10.39
CA ALA A 107 5.70 7.54 -10.27
C ALA A 107 7.20 7.59 -9.97
N GLN A 108 7.94 8.54 -10.55
CA GLN A 108 9.36 8.75 -10.25
C GLN A 108 9.56 9.23 -8.82
N GLN A 109 8.77 10.21 -8.37
CA GLN A 109 8.81 10.70 -6.99
C GLN A 109 8.48 9.61 -5.99
N SER A 110 7.44 8.80 -6.25
CA SER A 110 7.07 7.65 -5.42
C SER A 110 8.21 6.64 -5.31
N ARG A 111 8.87 6.29 -6.42
CA ARG A 111 10.02 5.38 -6.43
C ARG A 111 11.20 5.94 -5.64
N GLN A 112 11.50 7.22 -5.84
CA GLN A 112 12.59 7.88 -5.13
C GLN A 112 12.33 7.95 -3.62
N ALA A 113 11.11 8.31 -3.22
CA ALA A 113 10.73 8.34 -1.82
C ALA A 113 10.78 6.96 -1.15
N ASN A 114 10.39 5.90 -1.87
CA ASN A 114 10.54 4.52 -1.39
C ASN A 114 12.00 4.11 -1.23
N LYS A 115 12.87 4.49 -2.18
CA LYS A 115 14.31 4.21 -2.09
C LYS A 115 14.91 4.90 -0.87
N GLU A 116 14.63 6.18 -0.70
CA GLU A 116 15.09 6.95 0.46
C GLU A 116 14.56 6.37 1.78
N LEU A 117 13.30 5.94 1.83
CA LEU A 117 12.76 5.24 3.00
C LEU A 117 13.54 3.96 3.32
N ARG A 118 13.93 3.19 2.30
CA ARG A 118 14.76 1.99 2.48
C ARG A 118 16.14 2.32 3.00
N ASP A 119 16.75 3.38 2.50
CA ASP A 119 18.05 3.85 2.95
C ASP A 119 17.98 4.35 4.41
N LEU A 120 16.94 5.11 4.77
CA LEU A 120 16.69 5.57 6.15
C LEU A 120 16.50 4.40 7.13
N LEU A 121 15.76 3.36 6.72
CA LEU A 121 15.56 2.15 7.54
C LEU A 121 16.84 1.34 7.76
N ALA A 122 17.82 1.45 6.86
CA ALA A 122 19.13 0.81 6.99
C ALA A 122 20.15 1.67 7.74
N GLY A 123 19.88 2.97 7.88
CA GLY A 123 20.76 3.94 8.55
C GLY A 123 20.55 4.04 10.06
N THR A 124 21.09 5.11 10.64
CA THR A 124 21.03 5.42 12.08
C THR A 124 20.06 6.57 12.39
N GLU A 125 19.23 6.95 11.42
CA GLU A 125 18.29 8.06 11.56
C GLU A 125 17.21 7.76 12.59
N SER A 126 16.62 8.81 13.17
CA SER A 126 15.59 8.64 14.19
C SER A 126 14.29 8.07 13.61
N SER A 127 13.55 7.35 14.44
CA SER A 127 12.24 6.80 14.08
C SER A 127 11.25 7.85 13.58
N ASP A 128 11.37 9.11 14.03
CA ASP A 128 10.47 10.19 13.62
C ASP A 128 10.74 10.66 12.18
N VAL A 129 12.01 10.67 11.76
CA VAL A 129 12.39 10.92 10.36
C VAL A 129 11.85 9.81 9.46
N ILE A 130 11.99 8.55 9.89
CA ILE A 130 11.49 7.38 9.15
C ILE A 130 9.96 7.45 9.01
N ARG A 131 9.23 7.76 10.09
CA ARG A 131 7.77 7.93 10.07
C ARG A 131 7.34 9.05 9.12
N THR A 132 8.02 10.19 9.16
CA THR A 132 7.74 11.31 8.26
C THR A 132 7.92 10.89 6.80
N LYS A 133 9.01 10.19 6.49
CA LYS A 133 9.26 9.66 5.15
C LYS A 133 8.21 8.64 4.72
N HIS A 134 7.81 7.75 5.62
CA HIS A 134 6.74 6.78 5.36
C HIS A 134 5.42 7.46 5.01
N THR A 135 5.03 8.51 5.74
CA THR A 135 3.84 9.32 5.42
C THR A 135 3.94 9.95 4.03
N GLN A 136 5.12 10.47 3.66
CA GLN A 136 5.34 11.01 2.30
C GLN A 136 5.13 9.92 1.23
N VAL A 137 5.63 8.71 1.46
CA VAL A 137 5.43 7.57 0.55
C VAL A 137 3.95 7.23 0.41
N LEU A 138 3.19 7.19 1.51
CA LEU A 138 1.76 6.90 1.49
C LEU A 138 0.98 7.95 0.69
N ASN A 139 1.27 9.24 0.90
CA ASN A 139 0.61 10.33 0.18
C ASN A 139 0.86 10.23 -1.34
N LEU A 140 2.10 9.97 -1.76
CA LEU A 140 2.44 9.79 -3.18
C LEU A 140 1.74 8.57 -3.79
N GLN A 141 1.62 7.47 -3.04
CA GLN A 141 0.88 6.28 -3.50
C GLN A 141 -0.60 6.57 -3.67
N GLN A 142 -1.22 7.27 -2.71
CA GLN A 142 -2.63 7.64 -2.76
C GLN A 142 -2.91 8.57 -3.96
N GLU A 143 -2.06 9.56 -4.19
CA GLU A 143 -2.21 10.46 -5.34
C GLU A 143 -2.10 9.69 -6.67
N LEU A 144 -1.18 8.73 -6.76
CA LEU A 144 -1.01 7.90 -7.95
C LEU A 144 -2.23 7.01 -8.19
N GLN A 145 -2.78 6.41 -7.14
CA GLN A 145 -4.02 5.65 -7.21
C GLN A 145 -5.20 6.52 -7.66
N LYS A 146 -5.31 7.74 -7.13
CA LYS A 146 -6.34 8.70 -7.55
C LYS A 146 -6.22 9.03 -9.04
N GLN A 147 -5.03 9.37 -9.53
CA GLN A 147 -4.85 9.68 -10.95
C GLN A 147 -5.13 8.46 -11.86
N HIS A 148 -4.76 7.26 -11.44
CA HIS A 148 -5.13 6.04 -12.16
C HIS A 148 -6.64 5.81 -12.19
N PHE A 149 -7.33 6.05 -11.07
CA PHE A 149 -8.78 5.94 -11.00
C PHE A 149 -9.49 6.93 -11.94
N GLU A 150 -9.10 8.20 -11.92
CA GLU A 150 -9.67 9.22 -12.83
C GLU A 150 -9.46 8.85 -14.30
N ARG A 151 -8.27 8.33 -14.62
CA ARG A 151 -7.99 7.85 -15.97
C ARG A 151 -8.85 6.64 -16.34
N MET A 152 -9.10 5.71 -15.42
CA MET A 152 -10.01 4.58 -15.64
C MET A 152 -11.44 5.06 -15.91
N LEU A 153 -11.92 6.08 -15.18
CA LEU A 153 -13.22 6.68 -15.42
C LEU A 153 -13.32 7.31 -16.82
N ALA A 154 -12.32 8.11 -17.21
CA ALA A 154 -12.27 8.71 -18.55
C ALA A 154 -12.25 7.64 -19.66
N MET A 155 -11.54 6.53 -19.45
CA MET A 155 -11.54 5.41 -20.39
C MET A 155 -12.90 4.71 -20.43
N ARG A 156 -13.55 4.51 -19.28
CA ARG A 156 -14.88 3.91 -19.19
C ARG A 156 -15.87 4.68 -20.06
N GLU A 157 -15.86 6.01 -20.02
CA GLU A 157 -16.75 6.86 -20.82
C GLU A 157 -16.62 6.64 -22.34
N ILE A 158 -15.43 6.25 -22.82
CA ILE A 158 -15.16 6.02 -24.25
C ILE A 158 -15.57 4.61 -24.70
N LEU A 159 -15.43 3.62 -23.82
CA LEU A 159 -15.68 2.21 -24.13
C LEU A 159 -17.17 1.87 -24.05
N THR A 160 -17.63 0.98 -24.93
CA THR A 160 -19.00 0.43 -24.88
C THR A 160 -19.16 -0.54 -23.69
N PRO A 161 -20.40 -0.81 -23.22
CA PRO A 161 -20.64 -1.79 -22.17
C PRO A 161 -20.02 -3.17 -22.45
N GLN A 162 -20.10 -3.63 -23.70
CA GLN A 162 -19.52 -4.91 -24.12
C GLN A 162 -17.98 -4.89 -24.05
N GLN A 163 -17.34 -3.82 -24.52
CA GLN A 163 -15.88 -3.65 -24.43
C GLN A 163 -15.41 -3.56 -22.97
N ARG A 164 -16.19 -2.94 -22.08
CA ARG A 164 -15.89 -2.88 -20.65
C ARG A 164 -15.93 -4.28 -20.01
N SER A 165 -16.91 -5.10 -20.38
CA SER A 165 -17.00 -6.49 -19.92
C SER A 165 -15.79 -7.30 -20.38
N GLN A 166 -15.47 -7.23 -21.68
CA GLN A 166 -14.31 -7.91 -22.25
C GLN A 166 -12.98 -7.45 -21.60
N LEU A 167 -12.84 -6.15 -21.33
CA LEU A 167 -11.69 -5.61 -20.63
C LEU A 167 -11.55 -6.19 -19.22
N ASN A 168 -12.66 -6.26 -18.48
CA ASN A 168 -12.68 -6.84 -17.13
C ASN A 168 -12.22 -8.31 -17.14
N GLU A 169 -12.71 -9.11 -18.09
CA GLU A 169 -12.31 -10.51 -18.24
C GLU A 169 -10.81 -10.64 -18.55
N MET A 170 -10.29 -9.83 -19.48
CA MET A 170 -8.87 -9.80 -19.80
C MET A 170 -8.01 -9.42 -18.59
N MET A 171 -8.45 -8.46 -17.79
CA MET A 171 -7.76 -8.02 -16.58
C MET A 171 -7.76 -9.12 -15.51
N GLN A 172 -8.89 -9.79 -15.28
CA GLN A 172 -8.97 -10.91 -14.34
C GLN A 172 -8.03 -12.04 -14.76
N LYS A 173 -8.05 -12.43 -16.04
CA LYS A 173 -7.16 -13.47 -16.56
C LYS A 173 -5.69 -13.11 -16.38
N ASN A 174 -5.33 -11.85 -16.60
CA ASN A 174 -3.95 -11.40 -16.42
C ASN A 174 -3.53 -11.44 -14.94
N ARG A 175 -4.43 -11.07 -14.02
CA ARG A 175 -4.20 -11.17 -12.57
C ARG A 175 -4.02 -12.61 -12.13
N SER A 176 -4.88 -13.53 -12.58
CA SER A 176 -4.75 -14.96 -12.27
C SER A 176 -3.40 -15.51 -12.73
N ARG A 177 -2.99 -15.23 -13.97
CA ARG A 177 -1.66 -15.64 -14.49
C ARG A 177 -0.51 -15.10 -13.65
N MET A 178 -0.60 -13.85 -13.22
CA MET A 178 0.44 -13.23 -12.41
C MET A 178 0.51 -13.85 -11.00
N ARG A 179 -0.66 -14.16 -10.42
CA ARG A 179 -0.79 -14.88 -9.15
C ARG A 179 -0.18 -16.27 -9.25
N ASP A 180 -0.53 -17.03 -10.28
CA ASP A 180 -0.07 -18.40 -10.45
C ASP A 180 1.46 -18.44 -10.64
N GLY A 181 2.01 -17.53 -11.46
CA GLY A 181 3.47 -17.40 -11.61
C GLY A 181 4.19 -16.95 -10.33
N LEU A 182 3.54 -16.19 -9.45
CA LEU A 182 4.09 -15.86 -8.14
C LEU A 182 4.08 -17.08 -7.20
N LYS A 183 2.99 -17.86 -7.20
CA LYS A 183 2.88 -19.11 -6.43
C LYS A 183 3.98 -20.09 -6.83
N ASP A 184 4.18 -20.29 -8.12
CA ASP A 184 5.24 -21.16 -8.65
C ASP A 184 6.63 -20.72 -8.18
N ARG A 185 6.92 -19.41 -8.20
CA ARG A 185 8.20 -18.86 -7.73
C ARG A 185 8.42 -19.08 -6.24
N ILE A 186 7.37 -18.92 -5.43
CA ILE A 186 7.44 -19.14 -3.98
C ILE A 186 7.68 -20.62 -3.71
N GLN A 187 6.92 -21.49 -4.36
CA GLN A 187 7.04 -22.94 -4.20
C GLN A 187 8.44 -23.43 -4.56
N ASN A 188 8.96 -23.06 -5.74
CA ASN A 188 10.33 -23.38 -6.14
C ASN A 188 11.39 -22.88 -5.14
N ARG A 189 11.17 -21.71 -4.52
CA ARG A 189 12.09 -21.18 -3.50
C ARG A 189 12.03 -21.98 -2.20
N MET A 190 10.85 -22.48 -1.83
CA MET A 190 10.68 -23.33 -0.65
C MET A 190 11.27 -24.72 -0.87
N GLU A 191 11.02 -25.34 -2.02
CA GLU A 191 11.62 -26.63 -2.39
C GLU A 191 13.15 -26.58 -2.35
N LYS A 192 13.77 -25.58 -2.98
CA LYS A 192 15.23 -25.37 -2.91
C LYS A 192 15.76 -25.14 -1.50
N ARG A 193 14.98 -24.51 -0.61
CA ARG A 193 15.36 -24.35 0.79
C ARG A 193 15.34 -25.71 1.49
N ILE A 194 14.27 -26.49 1.30
CA ILE A 194 14.11 -27.82 1.91
C ILE A 194 15.21 -28.78 1.44
N GLU A 195 15.53 -28.79 0.15
CA GLU A 195 16.65 -29.58 -0.40
C GLU A 195 17.98 -29.22 0.27
N ASN A 196 18.33 -27.93 0.34
CA ASN A 196 19.55 -27.47 1.02
C ASN A 196 19.59 -27.84 2.52
N PHE A 197 18.44 -27.89 3.21
CA PHE A 197 18.37 -28.31 4.61
C PHE A 197 18.58 -29.83 4.74
N ARG A 198 18.05 -30.63 3.81
CA ARG A 198 18.24 -32.08 3.78
C ARG A 198 19.71 -32.43 3.57
N ASP A 199 20.39 -31.78 2.63
CA ASP A 199 21.81 -32.05 2.34
C ASP A 199 22.72 -31.70 3.54
N ARG A 200 22.44 -30.59 4.25
CA ARG A 200 23.18 -30.20 5.47
C ARG A 200 22.95 -31.13 6.66
N SER A 201 21.87 -31.89 6.70
CA SER A 201 21.59 -32.85 7.76
C SER A 201 22.29 -34.20 7.59
N SER A 202 22.96 -34.41 6.44
CA SER A 202 23.66 -35.65 6.08
C SER A 202 25.19 -35.60 6.22
N LEU A 203 25.72 -34.51 6.81
CA LEU A 203 27.12 -34.32 7.20
C LEU A 203 27.22 -34.24 8.72
#